data_AF-A0A924QN25-F1
#
_entry.id   AF-A0A924QN25-F1
#
_cell.length_a   1.000
_cell.length_b   1.000
_cell.length_c   1.000
_cell.angle_alpha   90.00
_cell.angle_beta   90.00
_cell.angle_gamma   90.00
#
_symmetry.space_group_name_H-M   'P 1'
#
loop_
_entity.id
_entity.type
_entity.pdbx_description
1 polymer ?
#
loop_
_entity_poly.entity_id
_entity_poly.type
_entity_poly.pdbx_seq_one_letter_code
_entity_poly.pdbx_strand_id
1 'polypeptide(L)'
;MLQPSLTKNDIKAKWLIYVFSVVVFLLVVLLGKYKLEINLGFNVHIFAKFNAFINSMIAILLIVALIAVKSRRYLLHKRLMMTALIFSILFLASYVAHRLLASEAKFGDINHDGVVTEDEKLLVGNIRYL
;
A
#
# COMPACT_ATOMS: atom_id res chain seq x y z
N MET A 1 33.06 4.88 3.65
CA MET A 1 31.99 3.92 3.30
C MET A 1 31.31 3.45 4.58
N LEU A 2 30.01 3.20 4.58
CA LEU A 2 29.33 2.63 5.76
C LEU A 2 29.78 1.18 5.96
N GLN A 3 30.01 0.78 7.21
CA GLN A 3 30.26 -0.62 7.52
C GLN A 3 28.97 -1.44 7.34
N PRO A 4 29.05 -2.64 6.74
CA PRO A 4 27.89 -3.51 6.56
C PRO A 4 27.36 -3.99 7.91
N SER A 5 26.04 -3.88 8.10
CA SER A 5 25.38 -4.38 9.32
C SER A 5 25.07 -5.87 9.28
N LEU A 6 25.10 -6.48 8.08
CA LEU A 6 24.92 -7.91 7.86
C LEU A 6 26.08 -8.46 7.07
N THR A 7 26.46 -9.71 7.34
CA THR A 7 27.50 -10.39 6.59
C THR A 7 27.03 -10.67 5.16
N LYS A 8 27.95 -10.57 4.19
CA LYS A 8 27.62 -10.84 2.80
C LYS A 8 27.32 -12.34 2.64
N ASN A 9 26.26 -12.67 1.91
CA ASN A 9 25.85 -14.05 1.60
C ASN A 9 25.36 -14.86 2.82
N ASP A 10 24.79 -14.18 3.82
CA ASP A 10 24.17 -14.84 4.98
C ASP A 10 22.93 -15.65 4.57
N ILE A 11 23.02 -16.97 4.71
CA ILE A 11 21.94 -17.91 4.37
C ILE A 11 20.73 -17.67 5.26
N LYS A 12 20.91 -17.36 6.56
CA LYS A 12 19.80 -17.11 7.49
C LYS A 12 19.05 -15.84 7.10
N ALA A 13 19.78 -14.78 6.75
CA ALA A 13 19.16 -13.53 6.30
C ALA A 13 18.38 -13.73 4.99
N LYS A 14 18.93 -14.48 4.02
CA LYS A 14 18.21 -14.83 2.79
C LYS A 14 16.92 -15.58 3.08
N TRP A 15 17.00 -16.61 3.93
CA TRP A 15 15.84 -17.42 4.29
C TRP A 15 14.76 -16.58 4.98
N LEU A 16 15.15 -15.70 5.91
CA LEU A 16 14.24 -14.78 6.59
C LEU A 16 13.53 -13.85 5.60
N ILE A 17 14.26 -13.25 4.65
CA ILE A 17 13.68 -12.37 3.63
C ILE A 17 12.67 -13.14 2.77
N TYR A 18 13.04 -14.32 2.27
CA TYR A 18 12.13 -15.12 1.43
C TYR A 18 10.85 -15.52 2.17
N VAL A 19 10.97 -16.04 3.40
CA VAL A 19 9.81 -16.42 4.20
C VAL A 19 8.93 -15.22 4.48
N PHE A 20 9.52 -14.12 4.95
CA PHE A 20 8.76 -12.90 5.22
C PHE A 20 8.04 -12.39 3.98
N SER A 21 8.71 -12.34 2.82
CA SER A 21 8.10 -11.93 1.56
C SER A 21 6.93 -12.82 1.15
N VAL A 22 7.07 -14.14 1.23
CA VAL A 22 5.99 -15.08 0.89
C VAL A 22 4.81 -14.94 1.85
N VAL A 23 5.07 -14.86 3.16
CA VAL A 23 4.03 -14.72 4.18
C VAL A 23 3.24 -13.42 4.00
N VAL A 24 3.92 -12.29 3.81
CA VAL A 24 3.27 -11.00 3.57
C VAL A 24 2.46 -11.02 2.28
N PHE A 25 2.99 -11.59 1.20
CA PHE A 25 2.27 -11.71 -0.07
C PHE A 25 1.00 -12.55 0.07
N LEU A 26 1.10 -13.73 0.70
CA LEU A 26 -0.06 -14.60 0.94
C LEU A 26 -1.09 -13.92 1.83
N LEU A 27 -0.67 -13.25 2.91
CA LEU A 27 -1.56 -12.48 3.77
C LEU A 27 -2.35 -11.43 2.99
N VAL A 28 -1.67 -10.62 2.17
CA VAL A 28 -2.32 -9.56 1.38
C VAL A 28 -3.32 -10.15 0.37
N VAL A 29 -2.95 -11.24 -0.32
CA VAL A 29 -3.83 -11.90 -1.30
C VAL A 29 -5.05 -12.55 -0.63
N LEU A 30 -4.87 -13.18 0.53
CA LEU A 30 -5.95 -13.83 1.25
C LEU A 30 -6.90 -12.79 1.85
N LEU A 31 -6.37 -11.81 2.61
CA LEU A 31 -7.19 -10.77 3.23
C LEU A 31 -7.91 -9.92 2.18
N GLY A 32 -7.29 -9.66 1.02
CA GLY A 32 -7.93 -8.92 -0.06
C GLY A 32 -9.21 -9.56 -0.62
N LYS A 33 -9.45 -10.85 -0.37
CA LYS A 33 -10.66 -11.57 -0.79
C LYS A 33 -11.80 -11.52 0.22
N TYR A 34 -11.52 -11.18 1.47
CA TYR A 34 -12.52 -11.10 2.52
C TYR A 34 -13.04 -9.67 2.64
N LYS A 35 -14.33 -9.53 2.94
CA LYS A 35 -14.96 -8.26 3.29
C LYS A 35 -15.62 -8.44 4.64
N LEU A 36 -15.39 -7.49 5.54
CA LEU A 36 -16.05 -7.45 6.84
C LEU A 36 -17.16 -6.41 6.76
N GLU A 37 -18.41 -6.88 6.73
CA GLU A 37 -19.59 -6.03 6.81
C GLU A 37 -19.81 -5.62 8.27
N ILE A 38 -18.99 -4.69 8.75
CA ILE A 38 -19.13 -4.08 10.07
C ILE A 38 -19.58 -2.65 9.88
N ASN A 39 -20.64 -2.23 10.57
CA ASN A 39 -21.08 -0.85 10.56
C ASN A 39 -20.11 -0.01 11.41
N LEU A 40 -19.05 0.45 10.77
CA LEU A 40 -18.08 1.35 11.39
C LEU A 40 -18.75 2.71 11.50
N GLY A 41 -18.96 3.21 12.72
CA GLY A 41 -19.51 4.54 13.00
C GLY A 41 -18.63 5.72 12.51
N PHE A 42 -17.72 5.48 11.57
CA PHE A 42 -16.86 6.47 10.93
C PHE A 42 -16.75 6.20 9.43
N ASN A 43 -16.43 7.24 8.65
CA ASN A 43 -16.30 7.14 7.20
C ASN A 43 -15.02 6.40 6.79
N VAL A 44 -15.17 5.25 6.12
CA VAL A 44 -14.05 4.40 5.64
C VAL A 44 -13.11 5.14 4.68
N HIS A 45 -13.59 6.18 4.00
CA HIS A 45 -12.82 7.00 3.08
C HIS A 45 -11.68 7.79 3.76
N ILE A 46 -11.67 7.88 5.10
CA ILE A 46 -10.55 8.42 5.89
C ILE A 46 -9.29 7.56 5.67
N PHE A 47 -9.43 6.24 5.57
CA PHE A 47 -8.29 5.35 5.31
C PHE A 47 -7.69 5.59 3.92
N ALA A 48 -8.53 5.84 2.90
CA ALA A 48 -8.06 6.18 1.56
C ALA A 48 -7.22 7.47 1.56
N LYS A 49 -7.69 8.51 2.25
CA LYS A 49 -6.96 9.78 2.40
C LYS A 49 -5.64 9.58 3.17
N PHE A 50 -5.66 8.81 4.24
CA PHE A 50 -4.47 8.51 5.03
C PHE A 50 -3.42 7.72 4.23
N ASN A 51 -3.86 6.73 3.45
CA ASN A 51 -2.99 5.96 2.56
C ASN A 51 -2.34 6.84 1.49
N ALA A 52 -3.11 7.75 0.87
CA ALA A 52 -2.58 8.73 -0.09
C ALA A 52 -1.56 9.68 0.56
N PHE A 53 -1.83 10.15 1.78
CA PHE A 53 -0.93 11.00 2.54
C PHE A 53 0.39 10.28 2.85
N ILE A 54 0.36 9.04 3.35
CA ILE A 54 1.57 8.27 3.64
C ILE A 54 2.41 8.07 2.37
N ASN A 55 1.78 7.67 1.26
CA ASN A 55 2.53 7.47 0.00
C ASN A 55 3.18 8.77 -0.50
N SER A 56 2.52 9.91 -0.30
CA SER A 56 3.10 11.22 -0.63
C SER A 56 4.33 11.52 0.23
N MET A 57 4.27 11.22 1.53
CA MET A 57 5.45 11.33 2.42
C MET A 57 6.58 10.39 2.00
N ILE A 58 6.28 9.14 1.63
CA ILE A 58 7.28 8.17 1.15
C ILE A 58 7.97 8.72 -0.10
N ALA A 59 7.23 9.24 -1.06
CA ALA A 59 7.80 9.82 -2.28
C ALA A 59 8.78 10.96 -1.96
N ILE A 60 8.42 11.88 -1.07
CA ILE A 60 9.30 12.96 -0.61
C ILE A 60 10.55 12.40 0.06
N LEU A 61 10.41 11.43 0.98
CA LEU A 61 11.54 10.78 1.64
C LEU A 61 12.51 10.14 0.65
N LEU A 62 12.00 9.48 -0.39
CA LEU A 62 12.82 8.86 -1.43
C LEU A 62 13.59 9.89 -2.26
N ILE A 63 12.96 11.03 -2.59
CA ILE A 63 13.65 12.13 -3.29
C ILE A 63 14.79 12.68 -2.43
N VAL A 64 14.53 12.95 -1.14
CA VAL A 64 15.57 13.43 -0.21
C VAL A 64 16.66 12.37 -0.02
N ALA A 65 16.31 11.09 0.05
CA ALA A 65 17.26 9.98 0.15
C ALA A 65 18.16 9.87 -1.09
N LEU A 66 17.61 10.16 -2.29
CA LEU A 66 18.35 10.21 -3.54
C LEU A 66 19.37 11.37 -3.54
N ILE A 67 18.97 12.55 -3.05
CA ILE A 67 19.88 13.70 -2.91
C ILE A 67 20.99 13.38 -1.90
N ALA A 68 20.65 12.71 -0.79
CA ALA A 68 21.60 12.33 0.26
C ALA A 68 22.68 11.37 -0.26
N VAL A 69 22.30 10.35 -1.05
CA VAL A 69 23.29 9.41 -1.61
C VAL A 69 24.17 10.06 -2.68
N LYS A 70 23.60 10.93 -3.54
CA LYS A 70 24.38 11.71 -4.52
C LYS A 70 25.38 12.64 -3.83
N SER A 71 24.99 13.22 -2.69
CA SER A 71 25.86 14.04 -1.83
C SER A 71 26.85 13.23 -0.98
N ARG A 72 26.99 11.91 -1.23
CA ARG A 72 27.83 10.97 -0.45
C ARG A 72 27.51 10.91 1.05
N ARG A 73 26.35 11.39 1.47
CA ARG A 73 25.86 11.34 2.87
C ARG A 73 25.17 9.99 3.13
N TYR A 74 25.95 8.91 3.10
CA TYR A 74 25.44 7.54 3.16
C TYR A 74 24.67 7.23 4.46
N LEU A 75 25.09 7.77 5.61
CA LEU A 75 24.39 7.57 6.87
C LEU A 75 22.98 8.18 6.85
N LEU A 76 22.84 9.38 6.27
CA LEU A 76 21.55 10.04 6.10
C LEU A 76 20.66 9.25 5.14
N HIS A 77 21.22 8.80 4.00
CA HIS A 77 20.51 7.93 3.07
C HIS A 77 19.98 6.66 3.77
N LYS A 78 20.83 5.95 4.55
CA LYS A 78 20.41 4.76 5.31
C LYS A 78 19.25 5.07 6.26
N ARG A 79 19.32 6.19 7.00
CA ARG A 79 18.26 6.60 7.93
C ARG A 79 16.94 6.88 7.19
N LEU A 80 17.00 7.63 6.09
CA LEU A 80 15.82 7.94 5.27
C LEU A 80 15.18 6.69 4.66
N MET A 81 15.99 5.74 4.17
CA MET A 81 15.48 4.46 3.67
C MET A 81 14.80 3.63 4.76
N MET A 82 15.36 3.59 5.97
CA MET A 82 14.71 2.90 7.11
C MET A 82 13.39 3.57 7.51
N THR A 83 13.34 4.91 7.51
CA THR A 83 12.09 5.65 7.76
C THR A 83 11.05 5.37 6.68
N ALA A 84 11.45 5.38 5.40
CA ALA A 84 10.57 5.06 4.28
C ALA A 84 10.03 3.61 4.35
N LEU A 85 10.85 2.66 4.82
CA LEU A 85 10.43 1.28 5.05
C LEU A 85 9.34 1.20 6.12
N ILE A 86 9.50 1.92 7.24
CA ILE A 86 8.48 1.97 8.31
C ILE A 86 7.17 2.54 7.78
N PHE A 87 7.21 3.65 7.03
CA PHE A 87 6.01 4.20 6.40
C PHE A 87 5.37 3.24 5.40
N SER A 88 6.17 2.48 4.64
CA SER A 88 5.66 1.49 3.68
C SER A 88 4.93 0.33 4.37
N ILE A 89 5.43 -0.13 5.52
CA ILE A 89 4.76 -1.15 6.34
C ILE A 89 3.44 -0.61 6.89
N LEU A 90 3.43 0.62 7.41
CA LEU A 90 2.22 1.27 7.91
C LEU A 90 1.18 1.47 6.80
N PHE A 91 1.62 1.90 5.62
CA PHE A 91 0.80 2.01 4.42
C PHE A 91 0.17 0.67 4.07
N LEU A 92 0.96 -0.41 4.04
CA LEU A 92 0.45 -1.75 3.71
C LEU A 92 -0.62 -2.21 4.69
N ALA A 93 -0.40 -2.03 5.99
CA ALA A 93 -1.38 -2.39 7.02
C ALA A 93 -2.68 -1.60 6.87
N SER A 94 -2.59 -0.28 6.70
CA SER A 94 -3.75 0.59 6.49
C SER A 94 -4.48 0.33 5.17
N TYR A 95 -3.75 -0.02 4.11
CA TYR A 95 -4.32 -0.42 2.81
C TYR A 95 -5.12 -1.70 2.92
N VAL A 96 -4.58 -2.73 3.58
CA VAL A 96 -5.30 -3.98 3.83
C VAL A 96 -6.55 -3.72 4.68
N ALA A 97 -6.45 -2.89 5.73
CA ALA A 97 -7.61 -2.50 6.54
C ALA A 97 -8.69 -1.79 5.70
N HIS A 98 -8.32 -0.81 4.86
CA HIS A 98 -9.25 -0.18 3.93
C HIS A 98 -9.91 -1.19 3.00
N ARG A 99 -9.16 -2.15 2.45
CA ARG A 99 -9.71 -3.15 1.53
C ARG A 99 -10.70 -4.10 2.21
N LEU A 100 -10.47 -4.42 3.48
CA LEU A 100 -11.39 -5.25 4.28
C LEU A 100 -12.68 -4.53 4.65
N LEU A 101 -12.61 -3.21 4.84
CA LEU A 101 -13.70 -2.39 5.42
C LEU A 101 -14.47 -1.56 4.38
N ALA A 102 -13.86 -1.25 3.24
CA ALA A 102 -14.50 -0.46 2.19
C ALA A 102 -15.24 -1.37 1.21
N SER A 103 -16.48 -1.00 0.88
CA SER A 103 -17.15 -1.55 -0.29
C SER A 103 -16.36 -1.21 -1.55
N GLU A 104 -16.22 -2.18 -2.45
CA GLU A 104 -15.58 -1.93 -3.75
C GLU A 104 -16.47 -0.99 -4.56
N ALA A 105 -15.90 0.13 -5.01
CA ALA A 105 -16.55 0.96 -6.03
C ALA A 105 -16.69 0.13 -7.31
N LYS A 106 -17.94 -0.13 -7.72
CA LYS A 106 -18.20 -0.82 -8.98
C LYS A 106 -18.04 0.18 -10.12
N PHE A 107 -17.25 -0.20 -11.13
CA PHE A 107 -17.12 0.64 -12.32
C PHE A 107 -18.49 0.74 -13.03
N GLY A 108 -19.01 1.96 -13.14
CA GLY A 108 -20.32 2.26 -13.70
C GLY A 108 -21.48 2.31 -12.69
N ASP A 109 -21.19 2.23 -11.40
CA ASP A 109 -22.13 2.59 -10.32
C ASP A 109 -22.05 4.12 -10.14
N ILE A 110 -23.01 4.84 -10.71
CA ILE A 110 -23.00 6.31 -10.76
C ILE A 110 -23.49 6.86 -9.42
N ASN A 111 -24.49 6.21 -8.84
CA ASN A 111 -25.12 6.64 -7.60
C ASN A 111 -24.41 6.14 -6.33
N HIS A 112 -23.39 5.27 -6.48
CA HIS A 112 -22.58 4.68 -5.41
C HIS A 112 -23.38 3.80 -4.43
N ASP A 113 -24.48 3.20 -4.89
CA ASP A 113 -25.34 2.32 -4.06
C ASP A 113 -24.87 0.85 -4.04
N GLY A 114 -23.83 0.52 -4.81
CA GLY A 114 -23.27 -0.82 -4.93
C GLY A 114 -24.00 -1.72 -5.93
N VAL A 115 -24.99 -1.22 -6.68
CA VAL A 115 -25.78 -1.94 -7.68
C VAL A 115 -25.74 -1.17 -8.99
N VAL A 116 -25.07 -1.73 -10.00
CA VAL A 116 -25.08 -1.12 -11.33
C VAL A 116 -26.39 -1.45 -12.02
N THR A 117 -27.34 -0.52 -11.98
CA THR A 117 -28.65 -0.63 -12.63
C THR A 117 -28.54 -0.51 -14.15
N GLU A 118 -29.53 -1.02 -14.90
CA GLU A 118 -29.53 -0.93 -16.37
C GLU A 118 -29.47 0.54 -16.85
N ASP A 119 -30.11 1.46 -16.13
CA ASP A 119 -30.07 2.90 -16.43
C ASP A 119 -28.66 3.48 -16.28
N GLU A 120 -27.90 3.04 -15.28
CA GLU A 120 -26.50 3.46 -15.10
C GLU A 120 -25.57 2.82 -16.13
N LYS A 121 -25.84 1.57 -16.54
CA LYS A 121 -25.10 0.93 -17.64
C LYS A 121 -25.23 1.71 -18.95
N LEU A 122 -26.42 2.24 -19.23
CA LEU A 122 -26.69 3.04 -20.42
C LEU A 122 -25.98 4.41 -20.39
N LEU A 123 -25.83 5.01 -19.20
CA LEU A 123 -25.18 6.32 -19.00
C LEU A 123 -23.64 6.27 -19.09
N VAL A 124 -23.01 5.14 -18.75
CA VAL A 124 -21.55 4.97 -18.75
C VAL A 124 -20.98 4.75 -20.17
N GLY A 125 -21.85 4.54 -21.16
CA GLY A 125 -21.48 4.38 -22.57
C GLY A 125 -20.60 3.14 -22.85
N ASN A 126 -20.16 3.00 -24.10
CA ASN A 126 -19.37 1.84 -24.60
C ASN A 126 -17.96 1.68 -23.96
N ILE A 127 -17.63 2.38 -22.88
CA ILE A 127 -16.31 2.34 -22.22
C ILE A 127 -16.17 1.09 -21.34
N ARG A 128 -17.29 0.46 -20.95
CA ARG A 128 -17.28 -0.80 -20.23
C ARG A 128 -17.11 -1.96 -21.22
N TYR A 129 -15.91 -2.52 -21.31
CA TYR A 129 -15.70 -3.80 -22.00
C TYR A 129 -16.58 -4.87 -21.33
N LEU A 130 -17.39 -5.55 -22.16
CA LEU A 130 -18.29 -6.64 -21.80
C LEU A 130 -17.60 -7.73 -20.96
#